data_AF-A0A3D1QTV0-F1
#
_entry.id   AF-A0A3D1QTV0-F1
#
_cell.length_a   1.000
_cell.length_b   1.000
_cell.length_c   1.000
_cell.angle_alpha   90.00
_cell.angle_beta   90.00
_cell.angle_gamma   90.00
#
_symmetry.space_group_name_H-M   'P 1'
#
loop_
_entity.id
_entity.type
_entity.pdbx_description
1 polymer ?
#
loop_
_entity_poly.entity_id
_entity_poly.type
_entity_poly.pdbx_seq_one_letter_code
_entity_poly.pdbx_strand_id
1 'polypeptide(L)'
;MDPILDGLQSRAIRSDRVRNYSKILAFLALLACVGCKRGSKPEPWYVGQIRLSDTTLKDNPALDLDAEGLRQALLEAFVESQRFVALAEGKQPPSDREPLLCKLEVAFTREALGDEDDAIVKAEVGVTMELWKAGQFERWKATGMGRSTFNSTDPTERIPAFRRALAQALSQAIEGEEIQLASLAKSDEKLIADLASSDPRVRDFAVRALSERRSAQAVPALIERLSDPDREVALRAVGALGAIGDPRAVSALIEMTRNRDTQFLLTLVEVVASIGGPDAEGYLFTLSSGHPNESVRRAAQAAQRRMHERAAVDSPDKIPAFDEKPEE
;
A
#
# COMPACT_ATOMS: atom_id res chain seq x y z
N MET A 1 -60.65 -10.63 27.87
CA MET A 1 -59.32 -11.26 27.68
C MET A 1 -58.67 -10.50 26.55
N ASP A 2 -57.90 -9.47 26.90
CA ASP A 2 -57.32 -8.52 25.94
C ASP A 2 -55.86 -8.87 25.62
N PRO A 3 -55.45 -8.88 24.34
CA PRO A 3 -54.06 -9.03 23.94
C PRO A 3 -53.43 -7.66 23.70
N ILE A 4 -52.99 -6.99 24.77
CA ILE A 4 -52.12 -5.79 24.68
C ILE A 4 -50.99 -5.94 25.71
N LEU A 5 -50.14 -6.96 25.57
CA LEU A 5 -48.94 -7.09 26.43
C LEU A 5 -47.70 -7.70 25.76
N ASP A 6 -47.65 -7.82 24.43
CA ASP A 6 -46.46 -8.41 23.74
C ASP A 6 -45.52 -7.38 23.08
N GLY A 7 -45.82 -6.08 23.20
CA GLY A 7 -45.05 -5.01 22.54
C GLY A 7 -43.97 -4.33 23.38
N LEU A 8 -43.85 -4.61 24.68
CA LEU A 8 -43.03 -3.81 25.60
C LEU A 8 -41.75 -4.48 26.09
N GLN A 9 -41.56 -5.79 25.90
CA GLN A 9 -40.31 -6.46 26.31
C GLN A 9 -39.18 -6.35 25.27
N SER A 10 -39.50 -6.08 24.00
CA SER A 10 -38.52 -5.90 22.91
C SER A 10 -37.76 -4.56 22.97
N ARG A 11 -38.34 -3.51 23.58
CA ARG A 11 -37.70 -2.19 23.72
C ARG A 11 -36.73 -2.08 24.91
N ALA A 12 -36.88 -2.92 25.94
CA ALA A 12 -36.03 -2.86 27.13
C ALA A 12 -34.62 -3.44 26.90
N ILE A 13 -34.48 -4.47 26.05
CA ILE A 13 -33.19 -5.13 25.79
C ILE A 13 -32.27 -4.30 24.86
N ARG A 14 -32.84 -3.42 24.02
CA ARG A 14 -32.07 -2.47 23.20
C ARG A 14 -31.50 -1.27 23.98
N SER A 15 -32.06 -0.97 25.15
CA SER A 15 -31.67 0.17 26.00
C SER A 15 -30.36 -0.09 26.77
N ASP A 16 -30.07 -1.34 27.14
CA ASP A 16 -28.91 -1.64 27.98
C ASP A 16 -27.59 -1.78 27.21
N ARG A 17 -27.61 -2.12 25.92
CA ARG A 17 -26.40 -2.10 25.07
C ARG A 17 -25.89 -0.68 24.83
N VAL A 18 -26.79 0.28 24.59
CA VAL A 18 -26.41 1.70 24.36
C VAL A 18 -25.82 2.33 25.63
N ARG A 19 -26.27 1.89 26.81
CA ARG A 19 -25.80 2.44 28.09
C ARG A 19 -24.39 1.97 28.49
N ASN A 20 -23.92 0.85 27.94
CA ASN A 20 -22.53 0.38 28.13
C ASN A 20 -21.51 1.12 27.25
N TYR A 21 -21.92 1.73 26.13
CA TYR A 21 -21.02 2.53 25.28
C TYR A 21 -20.55 3.82 25.97
N SER A 22 -21.39 4.44 26.80
CA SER A 22 -20.99 5.62 27.59
C SER A 22 -19.89 5.33 28.61
N LYS A 23 -19.83 4.10 29.14
CA LYS A 23 -18.84 3.73 30.16
C LYS A 23 -17.52 3.26 29.55
N ILE A 24 -17.53 2.60 28.40
CA ILE A 24 -16.32 2.13 27.71
C ILE A 24 -15.59 3.30 27.02
N LEU A 25 -16.32 4.25 26.41
CA LEU A 25 -15.73 5.48 25.87
C LEU A 25 -15.18 6.42 26.96
N ALA A 26 -15.75 6.41 28.16
CA ALA A 26 -15.26 7.22 29.28
C ALA A 26 -14.02 6.61 29.97
N PHE A 27 -13.81 5.29 29.90
CA PHE A 27 -12.69 4.64 30.58
C PHE A 27 -11.37 4.70 29.77
N LEU A 28 -11.44 4.80 28.44
CA LEU A 28 -10.26 4.86 27.58
C LEU A 28 -9.68 6.27 27.37
N ALA A 29 -10.38 7.31 27.82
CA ALA A 29 -9.86 8.69 27.81
C ALA A 29 -8.97 9.02 29.04
N LEU A 30 -8.90 8.16 30.06
CA LEU A 30 -8.29 8.49 31.35
C LEU A 30 -6.93 7.83 31.66
N LEU A 31 -6.35 7.06 30.72
CA LEU A 31 -5.01 6.45 30.89
C LEU A 31 -3.89 7.17 30.14
N ALA A 32 -4.10 8.43 29.76
CA ALA A 32 -3.07 9.27 29.13
C ALA A 32 -2.23 10.10 30.12
N CYS A 33 -2.46 10.02 31.43
CA CYS A 33 -1.85 10.94 32.39
C CYS A 33 -1.26 10.30 33.66
N VAL A 34 -0.42 9.26 33.58
CA VAL A 34 0.60 9.01 34.62
C VAL A 34 1.82 8.28 34.03
N GLY A 35 3.02 8.86 34.15
CA GLY A 35 4.27 8.11 34.29
C GLY A 35 5.20 8.02 33.07
N CYS A 36 6.24 8.86 33.08
CA CYS A 36 7.26 9.01 32.04
C CYS A 36 8.19 7.80 31.76
N LYS A 37 8.76 7.82 30.54
CA LYS A 37 10.06 7.29 30.06
C LYS A 37 10.16 5.82 29.63
N ARG A 38 9.60 5.54 28.44
CA ARG A 38 10.26 4.86 27.30
C ARG A 38 9.86 5.63 26.06
N GLY A 39 10.76 5.81 25.08
CA GLY A 39 10.63 6.75 23.96
C GLY A 39 9.18 6.97 23.52
N SER A 40 8.72 8.22 23.57
CA SER A 40 7.32 8.57 23.31
C SER A 40 6.84 7.83 22.06
N LYS A 41 5.88 6.91 22.21
CA LYS A 41 5.27 6.26 21.06
C LYS A 41 4.82 7.37 20.11
N PRO A 42 5.10 7.26 18.80
CA PRO A 42 4.70 8.29 17.86
C PRO A 42 3.20 8.55 18.01
N GLU A 43 2.81 9.82 17.90
CA GLU A 43 1.40 10.22 17.94
C GLU A 43 0.56 9.32 17.01
N PRO A 44 -0.63 8.86 17.44
CA PRO A 44 -1.49 8.04 16.59
C PRO A 44 -2.02 8.83 15.40
N TRP A 45 -2.45 8.11 14.38
CA TRP A 45 -3.17 8.65 13.24
C TRP A 45 -4.66 8.73 13.56
N TYR A 46 -5.27 9.88 13.30
CA TYR A 46 -6.69 10.07 13.52
C TYR A 46 -7.48 9.77 12.25
N VAL A 47 -8.55 8.97 12.35
CA VAL A 47 -9.42 8.60 11.24
C VAL A 47 -10.79 9.24 11.44
N GLY A 48 -11.18 10.15 10.56
CA GLY A 48 -12.42 10.93 10.66
C GLY A 48 -13.64 10.20 10.10
N GLN A 49 -13.57 9.79 8.82
CA GLN A 49 -14.66 9.07 8.15
C GLN A 49 -14.19 7.66 7.78
N ILE A 50 -15.01 6.66 8.10
CA ILE A 50 -14.84 5.28 7.67
C ILE A 50 -15.96 4.95 6.70
N ARG A 51 -15.59 4.52 5.49
CA ARG A 51 -16.51 4.04 4.45
C ARG A 51 -16.35 2.55 4.30
N LEU A 52 -17.45 1.83 4.37
CA LEU A 52 -17.51 0.41 4.05
C LEU A 52 -18.21 0.27 2.70
N SER A 53 -17.70 -0.61 1.84
CA SER A 53 -18.39 -0.88 0.58
C SER A 53 -19.66 -1.72 0.82
N ASP A 54 -20.80 -1.29 0.27
CA ASP A 54 -22.06 -2.03 0.40
C ASP A 54 -22.04 -3.39 -0.31
N THR A 55 -21.22 -3.53 -1.36
CA THR A 55 -21.02 -4.81 -2.07
C THR A 55 -20.17 -5.77 -1.25
N THR A 56 -19.20 -5.25 -0.50
CA THR A 56 -18.25 -6.03 0.30
C THR A 56 -18.94 -7.01 1.25
N LEU A 57 -20.05 -6.65 1.90
CA LEU A 57 -20.71 -7.58 2.81
C LEU A 57 -21.66 -8.55 2.11
N LYS A 58 -22.33 -8.08 1.04
CA LYS A 58 -23.22 -8.92 0.23
C LYS A 58 -22.48 -10.08 -0.42
N ASP A 59 -21.26 -9.83 -0.88
CA ASP A 59 -20.43 -10.82 -1.55
C ASP A 59 -19.72 -11.78 -0.58
N ASN A 60 -19.78 -11.51 0.73
CA ASN A 60 -19.04 -12.24 1.77
C ASN A 60 -19.92 -12.69 2.94
N PRO A 61 -21.00 -13.48 2.68
CA PRO A 61 -21.97 -13.87 3.70
C PRO A 61 -21.38 -14.79 4.79
N ALA A 62 -20.22 -15.40 4.55
CA ALA A 62 -19.55 -16.28 5.52
C ALA A 62 -19.13 -15.55 6.81
N LEU A 63 -19.00 -14.22 6.75
CA LEU A 63 -18.73 -13.40 7.94
C LEU A 63 -19.98 -13.24 8.82
N ASP A 64 -21.20 -13.36 8.30
CA ASP A 64 -22.43 -13.05 9.04
C ASP A 64 -22.41 -11.64 9.67
N LEU A 65 -22.03 -10.65 8.88
CA LEU A 65 -21.85 -9.26 9.30
C LEU A 65 -22.76 -8.29 8.56
N ASP A 66 -23.27 -7.31 9.30
CA ASP A 66 -23.73 -6.05 8.74
C ASP A 66 -22.61 -5.00 8.76
N ALA A 67 -22.91 -3.81 8.21
CA ALA A 67 -21.95 -2.72 8.11
C ALA A 67 -21.45 -2.28 9.49
N GLU A 68 -22.32 -2.25 10.50
CA GLU A 68 -21.92 -1.82 11.84
C GLU A 68 -21.00 -2.84 12.51
N GLY A 69 -21.26 -4.14 12.36
CA GLY A 69 -20.37 -5.16 12.89
C GLY A 69 -19.00 -5.20 12.20
N LEU A 70 -18.93 -4.94 10.89
CA LEU A 70 -17.64 -4.79 10.20
C LEU A 70 -16.90 -3.52 10.66
N ARG A 71 -17.63 -2.42 10.86
CA ARG A 71 -17.09 -1.19 11.42
C ARG A 71 -16.51 -1.44 12.81
N GLN A 72 -17.24 -2.15 13.66
CA GLN A 72 -16.80 -2.49 15.02
C GLN A 72 -15.52 -3.34 15.02
N ALA A 73 -15.43 -4.35 14.14
CA ALA A 73 -14.21 -5.15 13.98
C ALA A 73 -12.99 -4.30 13.57
N LEU A 74 -13.19 -3.33 12.66
CA LEU A 74 -12.13 -2.38 12.29
C LEU A 74 -11.72 -1.48 13.47
N LEU A 75 -12.68 -0.98 14.24
CA LEU A 75 -12.41 -0.13 15.41
C LEU A 75 -11.64 -0.91 16.49
N GLU A 76 -11.99 -2.17 16.73
CA GLU A 76 -11.26 -3.05 17.64
C GLU A 76 -9.81 -3.25 17.17
N ALA A 77 -9.61 -3.53 15.88
CA ALA A 77 -8.27 -3.67 15.31
C ALA A 77 -7.45 -2.37 15.40
N PHE A 78 -8.08 -1.19 15.23
CA PHE A 78 -7.41 0.10 15.47
C PHE A 78 -6.97 0.26 16.93
N VAL A 79 -7.83 -0.08 17.90
CA VAL A 79 -7.49 -0.02 19.33
C VAL A 79 -6.34 -0.96 19.65
N GLU A 80 -6.37 -2.21 19.14
CA GLU A 80 -5.32 -3.20 19.34
C GLU A 80 -3.98 -2.74 18.77
N SER A 81 -3.97 -2.07 17.61
CA SER A 81 -2.75 -1.52 17.02
C SER A 81 -2.10 -0.43 17.89
N GLN A 82 -2.90 0.34 18.64
CA GLN A 82 -2.48 1.56 19.34
C GLN A 82 -1.90 2.65 18.40
N ARG A 83 -2.17 2.56 17.10
CA ARG A 83 -1.64 3.48 16.07
C ARG A 83 -2.70 4.32 15.40
N PHE A 84 -3.95 3.87 15.42
CA PHE A 84 -5.07 4.57 14.81
C PHE A 84 -6.14 4.87 15.84
N VAL A 85 -6.74 6.06 15.75
CA VAL A 85 -7.83 6.50 16.61
C VAL A 85 -8.97 7.01 15.71
N ALA A 86 -10.10 6.31 15.71
CA ALA A 86 -11.29 6.78 15.03
C ALA A 86 -11.92 7.94 15.82
N LEU A 87 -12.22 9.03 15.12
CA LEU A 87 -12.90 10.18 15.70
C LEU A 87 -14.40 9.93 15.72
N ALA A 88 -15.06 10.40 16.79
CA ALA A 88 -16.51 10.50 16.79
C ALA A 88 -16.96 11.55 15.75
N GLU A 89 -18.17 11.38 15.23
CA GLU A 89 -18.72 12.27 14.21
C GLU A 89 -18.70 13.74 14.67
N GLY A 90 -18.17 14.62 13.82
CA GLY A 90 -18.02 16.05 14.11
C GLY A 90 -16.91 16.41 15.11
N LYS A 91 -16.11 15.45 15.59
CA LYS A 91 -14.93 15.75 16.43
C LYS A 91 -13.69 15.99 15.57
N GLN A 92 -12.87 16.92 16.04
CA GLN A 92 -11.54 17.18 15.48
C GLN A 92 -10.48 16.43 16.30
N PRO A 93 -9.35 16.06 15.69
CA PRO A 93 -8.21 15.53 16.41
C PRO A 93 -7.67 16.57 17.41
N PRO A 94 -7.04 16.14 18.51
CA PRO A 94 -6.43 17.03 19.48
C PRO A 94 -5.18 17.75 18.94
N SER A 95 -4.61 17.27 17.83
CA SER A 95 -3.55 17.94 17.07
C SER A 95 -4.09 18.69 15.87
N ASP A 96 -3.24 19.54 15.29
CA ASP A 96 -3.45 20.25 14.02
C ASP A 96 -3.42 19.33 12.78
N ARG A 97 -3.18 18.02 12.98
CA ARG A 97 -3.15 17.05 11.88
C ARG A 97 -4.54 16.86 11.31
N GLU A 98 -4.64 16.95 9.98
CA GLU A 98 -5.87 16.58 9.29
C GLU A 98 -6.20 15.10 9.51
N PRO A 99 -7.47 14.77 9.83
CA PRO A 99 -7.88 13.38 9.99
C PRO A 99 -7.88 12.65 8.64
N LEU A 100 -7.47 11.39 8.68
CA LEU A 100 -7.52 10.49 7.55
C LEU A 100 -8.96 10.05 7.25
N LEU A 101 -9.22 9.82 5.98
CA LEU A 101 -10.39 9.12 5.50
C LEU A 101 -9.99 7.66 5.26
N CYS A 102 -10.88 6.73 5.62
CA CYS A 102 -10.64 5.30 5.48
C CYS A 102 -11.74 4.66 4.64
N LYS A 103 -11.35 3.78 3.72
CA LYS A 103 -12.24 2.87 3.01
C LYS A 103 -11.78 1.45 3.29
N LEU A 104 -12.70 0.59 3.71
CA LEU A 104 -12.44 -0.83 3.93
C LEU A 104 -13.34 -1.67 3.03
N GLU A 105 -12.71 -2.65 2.36
CA GLU A 105 -13.37 -3.65 1.55
C GLU A 105 -12.94 -5.05 2.00
N VAL A 106 -13.90 -5.95 2.22
CA VAL A 106 -13.63 -7.39 2.25
C VAL A 106 -13.63 -7.83 0.79
N ALA A 107 -12.46 -8.22 0.31
CA ALA A 107 -12.24 -8.62 -1.07
C ALA A 107 -12.74 -10.03 -1.33
N PHE A 108 -12.58 -10.93 -0.36
CA PHE A 108 -13.10 -12.30 -0.44
C PHE A 108 -13.18 -12.97 0.94
N THR A 109 -14.06 -13.97 1.02
CA THR A 109 -14.09 -15.02 2.03
C THR A 109 -14.04 -16.35 1.30
N ARG A 110 -13.17 -17.27 1.72
CA ARG A 110 -13.11 -18.61 1.12
C ARG A 110 -12.90 -19.68 2.17
N GLU A 111 -13.44 -20.87 1.89
CA GLU A 111 -13.14 -22.10 2.61
C GLU A 111 -12.16 -22.91 1.77
N ALA A 112 -11.13 -23.44 2.40
CA ALA A 112 -10.19 -24.39 1.80
C ALA A 112 -10.07 -25.63 2.67
N LEU A 113 -9.92 -26.80 2.06
CA LEU A 113 -9.69 -28.05 2.79
C LEU A 113 -8.35 -27.99 3.54
N GLY A 114 -8.32 -28.59 4.73
CA GLY A 114 -7.09 -28.83 5.49
C GLY A 114 -6.17 -29.83 4.77
N ASP A 115 -4.87 -29.77 5.07
CA ASP A 115 -3.87 -30.56 4.34
C ASP A 115 -3.80 -32.04 4.81
N GLU A 116 -4.39 -32.37 5.98
CA GLU A 116 -4.19 -33.67 6.64
C GLU A 116 -5.46 -34.34 7.19
N ASP A 117 -6.51 -33.56 7.52
CA ASP A 117 -7.77 -34.07 8.08
C ASP A 117 -8.95 -33.39 7.36
N ASP A 118 -9.78 -34.20 6.69
CA ASP A 118 -10.99 -33.74 5.98
C ASP A 118 -12.00 -33.06 6.92
N ALA A 119 -11.90 -33.30 8.24
CA ALA A 119 -12.69 -32.61 9.25
C ALA A 119 -12.20 -31.18 9.56
N ILE A 120 -10.97 -30.80 9.19
CA ILE A 120 -10.41 -29.47 9.46
C ILE A 120 -10.50 -28.61 8.21
N VAL A 121 -11.27 -27.52 8.29
CA VAL A 121 -11.43 -26.55 7.20
C VAL A 121 -10.71 -25.25 7.55
N LYS A 122 -10.08 -24.63 6.55
CA LYS A 122 -9.43 -23.32 6.64
C LYS A 122 -10.40 -22.24 6.16
N ALA A 123 -10.81 -21.36 7.07
CA ALA A 123 -11.46 -20.08 6.75
C ALA A 123 -10.40 -19.05 6.40
N GLU A 124 -10.53 -18.43 5.23
CA GLU A 124 -9.65 -17.34 4.80
C GLU A 124 -10.43 -16.09 4.45
N VAL A 125 -9.88 -14.94 4.84
CA VAL A 125 -10.46 -13.63 4.60
C VAL A 125 -9.39 -12.70 4.03
N GLY A 126 -9.71 -12.06 2.91
CA GLY A 126 -8.89 -11.02 2.31
C GLY A 126 -9.56 -9.66 2.45
N VAL A 127 -8.82 -8.65 2.90
CA VAL A 127 -9.28 -7.27 2.97
C VAL A 127 -8.39 -6.33 2.19
N THR A 128 -8.97 -5.25 1.69
CA THR A 128 -8.26 -4.07 1.19
C THR A 128 -8.67 -2.88 2.03
N MET A 129 -7.68 -2.16 2.55
CA MET A 129 -7.87 -0.90 3.23
C MET A 129 -7.23 0.21 2.40
N GLU A 130 -7.92 1.33 2.25
CA GLU A 130 -7.38 2.54 1.65
C GLU A 130 -7.47 3.70 2.65
N LEU A 131 -6.37 4.45 2.79
CA LEU A 131 -6.30 5.67 3.58
C LEU A 131 -5.92 6.87 2.71
N TRP A 132 -6.50 8.03 2.99
CA TRP A 132 -6.13 9.28 2.31
C TRP A 132 -6.47 10.50 3.13
N LYS A 133 -5.88 11.65 2.79
CA LYS A 133 -6.26 12.95 3.37
C LYS A 133 -7.34 13.62 2.52
N ALA A 134 -8.18 14.42 3.17
CA ALA A 134 -9.18 15.20 2.46
C ALA A 134 -8.51 16.14 1.44
N GLY A 135 -9.06 16.21 0.22
CA GLY A 135 -8.51 17.05 -0.85
C GLY A 135 -7.25 16.50 -1.54
N GLN A 136 -6.71 15.36 -1.11
CA GLN A 136 -5.62 14.68 -1.81
C GLN A 136 -6.16 13.58 -2.74
N PHE A 137 -5.56 13.47 -3.93
CA PHE A 137 -5.86 12.40 -4.89
C PHE A 137 -5.21 11.08 -4.52
N GLU A 138 -4.05 11.15 -3.85
CA GLU A 138 -3.30 9.96 -3.47
C GLU A 138 -4.06 9.16 -2.42
N ARG A 139 -4.19 7.86 -2.66
CA ARG A 139 -4.73 6.90 -1.70
C ARG A 139 -3.67 5.85 -1.41
N TRP A 140 -3.33 5.73 -0.15
CA TRP A 140 -2.52 4.64 0.36
C TRP A 140 -3.40 3.41 0.46
N LYS A 141 -2.86 2.26 0.04
CA LYS A 141 -3.62 1.01 -0.07
C LYS A 141 -2.79 -0.12 0.51
N ALA A 142 -3.35 -0.79 1.50
CA ALA A 142 -2.82 -2.00 2.09
C ALA A 142 -3.80 -3.16 1.91
N THR A 143 -3.25 -4.36 1.76
CA THR A 143 -4.02 -5.61 1.76
C THR A 143 -3.67 -6.43 2.99
N GLY A 144 -4.66 -7.15 3.49
CA GLY A 144 -4.50 -8.05 4.61
C GLY A 144 -5.14 -9.40 4.32
N MET A 145 -4.52 -10.47 4.81
CA MET A 145 -4.97 -11.84 4.60
C MET A 145 -4.87 -12.63 5.90
N GLY A 146 -6.03 -13.03 6.42
CA GLY A 146 -6.10 -13.84 7.63
C GLY A 146 -6.60 -15.24 7.36
N ARG A 147 -6.17 -16.17 8.22
CA ARG A 147 -6.49 -17.59 8.15
C ARG A 147 -6.79 -18.15 9.54
N SER A 148 -7.90 -18.85 9.66
CA SER A 148 -8.26 -19.60 10.87
C SER A 148 -8.75 -20.98 10.46
N THR A 149 -8.50 -21.98 11.29
CA THR A 149 -9.11 -23.31 11.13
C THR A 149 -10.37 -23.44 11.99
N PHE A 150 -11.23 -24.38 11.60
CA PHE A 150 -12.37 -24.87 12.38
C PHE A 150 -12.70 -26.32 12.02
N ASN A 151 -13.39 -27.01 12.92
CA ASN A 151 -13.90 -28.34 12.66
C ASN A 151 -15.19 -28.26 11.82
N SER A 152 -15.20 -28.86 10.63
CA SER A 152 -16.35 -28.87 9.71
C SER A 152 -17.56 -29.61 10.26
N THR A 153 -17.34 -30.52 11.22
CA THR A 153 -18.41 -31.28 11.89
C THR A 153 -19.13 -30.47 12.98
N ASP A 154 -18.58 -29.33 13.41
CA ASP A 154 -19.23 -28.40 14.33
C ASP A 154 -19.60 -27.08 13.62
N PRO A 155 -20.87 -26.90 13.19
CA PRO A 155 -21.32 -25.69 12.51
C PRO A 155 -21.15 -24.41 13.34
N THR A 156 -21.04 -24.52 14.67
CA THR A 156 -20.93 -23.35 15.56
C THR A 156 -19.55 -22.71 15.52
N GLU A 157 -18.51 -23.44 15.08
CA GLU A 157 -17.15 -22.93 14.99
C GLU A 157 -16.88 -22.11 13.71
N ARG A 158 -17.70 -22.30 12.68
CA ARG A 158 -17.48 -21.75 11.33
C ARG A 158 -17.44 -20.22 11.33
N ILE A 159 -18.50 -19.57 11.84
CA ILE A 159 -18.57 -18.09 11.88
C ILE A 159 -17.43 -17.52 12.74
N PRO A 160 -17.17 -18.00 13.98
CA PRO A 160 -16.02 -17.57 14.77
C PRO A 160 -14.68 -17.69 14.05
N ALA A 161 -14.44 -18.74 13.27
CA ALA A 161 -13.22 -18.87 12.50
C ALA A 161 -13.08 -17.80 11.42
N PHE A 162 -14.15 -17.52 10.67
CA PHE A 162 -14.18 -16.41 9.72
C PHE A 162 -13.96 -15.04 10.41
N ARG A 163 -14.48 -14.84 11.64
CA ARG A 163 -14.20 -13.62 12.42
C ARG A 163 -12.75 -13.51 12.86
N ARG A 164 -12.13 -14.60 13.30
CA ARG A 164 -10.69 -14.63 13.64
C ARG A 164 -9.83 -14.34 12.40
N ALA A 165 -10.18 -14.93 11.26
CA ALA A 165 -9.50 -14.65 10.00
C ALA A 165 -9.68 -13.18 9.57
N LEU A 166 -10.87 -12.60 9.72
CA LEU A 166 -11.08 -11.17 9.48
C LEU A 166 -10.22 -10.30 10.40
N ALA A 167 -10.15 -10.59 11.70
CA ALA A 167 -9.34 -9.83 12.65
C ALA A 167 -7.84 -9.87 12.29
N GLN A 168 -7.32 -11.04 11.90
CA GLN A 168 -5.95 -11.17 11.38
C GLN A 168 -5.73 -10.37 10.10
N ALA A 169 -6.68 -10.42 9.16
CA ALA A 169 -6.60 -9.66 7.91
C ALA A 169 -6.57 -8.15 8.18
N LEU A 170 -7.43 -7.65 9.08
CA LEU A 170 -7.45 -6.25 9.49
C LEU A 170 -6.14 -5.84 10.17
N SER A 171 -5.63 -6.64 11.09
CA SER A 171 -4.34 -6.41 11.77
C SER A 171 -3.19 -6.26 10.76
N GLN A 172 -3.11 -7.17 9.78
CA GLN A 172 -2.09 -7.10 8.73
C GLN A 172 -2.23 -5.86 7.83
N ALA A 173 -3.46 -5.49 7.45
CA ALA A 173 -3.69 -4.29 6.65
C ALA A 173 -3.31 -3.01 7.41
N ILE A 174 -3.62 -2.95 8.71
CA ILE A 174 -3.28 -1.82 9.59
C ILE A 174 -1.77 -1.68 9.75
N GLU A 175 -1.07 -2.79 9.95
CA GLU A 175 0.40 -2.78 10.03
C GLU A 175 1.02 -2.28 8.71
N GLY A 176 0.46 -2.69 7.56
CA GLY A 176 0.87 -2.19 6.25
C GLY A 176 0.74 -0.66 6.11
N GLU A 177 -0.42 -0.11 6.47
CA GLU A 177 -0.66 1.34 6.47
C GLU A 177 0.22 2.09 7.47
N GLU A 178 0.48 1.53 8.64
CA GLU A 178 1.36 2.16 9.63
C GLU A 178 2.77 2.34 9.07
N ILE A 179 3.35 1.29 8.48
CA ILE A 179 4.69 1.35 7.90
C ILE A 179 4.72 2.40 6.78
N GLN A 180 3.68 2.45 5.95
CA GLN A 180 3.54 3.44 4.89
C GLN A 180 3.54 4.87 5.44
N LEU A 181 2.62 5.17 6.35
CA LEU A 181 2.44 6.49 6.95
C LEU A 181 3.67 6.93 7.77
N ALA A 182 4.30 6.00 8.48
CA ALA A 182 5.54 6.27 9.20
C ALA A 182 6.68 6.63 8.24
N SER A 183 6.72 5.99 7.06
CA SER A 183 7.73 6.25 6.03
C SER A 183 7.53 7.60 5.34
N LEU A 184 6.29 8.04 5.13
CA LEU A 184 6.00 9.37 4.57
C LEU A 184 6.57 10.51 5.43
N ALA A 185 6.68 10.32 6.75
CA ALA A 185 7.26 11.29 7.67
C ALA A 185 8.80 11.23 7.75
N LYS A 186 9.45 10.22 7.17
CA LYS A 186 10.91 10.07 7.22
C LYS A 186 11.60 11.00 6.23
N SER A 187 12.78 11.49 6.62
CA SER A 187 13.73 12.13 5.69
C SER A 187 14.28 11.09 4.71
N ASP A 188 14.77 11.55 3.56
CA ASP A 188 15.39 10.67 2.57
C ASP A 188 16.57 9.88 3.17
N GLU A 189 17.38 10.50 4.05
CA GLU A 189 18.45 9.81 4.78
C GLU A 189 17.95 8.59 5.57
N LYS A 190 16.82 8.73 6.27
CA LYS A 190 16.23 7.62 7.04
C LYS A 190 15.62 6.56 6.12
N LEU A 191 14.99 6.98 5.02
CA LEU A 191 14.47 6.03 4.02
C LEU A 191 15.60 5.27 3.32
N ILE A 192 16.75 5.92 3.07
CA ILE A 192 17.93 5.25 2.52
C ILE A 192 18.42 4.16 3.48
N ALA A 193 18.43 4.42 4.79
CA ALA A 193 18.76 3.39 5.78
C ALA A 193 17.74 2.22 5.77
N ASP A 194 16.46 2.51 5.59
CA ASP A 194 15.39 1.51 5.52
C ASP A 194 15.50 0.55 4.31
N LEU A 195 16.24 0.92 3.25
CA LEU A 195 16.54 0.01 2.13
C LEU A 195 17.29 -1.26 2.56
N ALA A 196 17.95 -1.23 3.72
CA ALA A 196 18.65 -2.37 4.32
C ALA A 196 17.85 -3.07 5.43
N SER A 197 16.60 -2.68 5.67
CA SER A 197 15.75 -3.29 6.71
C SER A 197 15.60 -4.80 6.49
N SER A 198 15.54 -5.59 7.56
CA SER A 198 15.20 -7.01 7.45
C SER A 198 13.73 -7.23 7.10
N ASP A 199 12.85 -6.28 7.45
CA ASP A 199 11.43 -6.33 7.09
C ASP A 199 11.24 -5.92 5.61
N PRO A 200 10.79 -6.83 4.73
CA PRO A 200 10.59 -6.55 3.31
C PRO A 200 9.56 -5.44 3.05
N ARG A 201 8.59 -5.25 3.94
CA ARG A 201 7.59 -4.18 3.80
C ARG A 201 8.23 -2.82 3.99
N VAL A 202 9.09 -2.69 5.02
CA VAL A 202 9.86 -1.45 5.27
C VAL A 202 10.76 -1.13 4.08
N ARG A 203 11.44 -2.13 3.50
CA ARG A 203 12.25 -1.95 2.29
C ARG A 203 11.41 -1.48 1.09
N ASP A 204 10.28 -2.12 0.82
CA ASP A 204 9.40 -1.78 -0.30
C ASP A 204 8.88 -0.33 -0.21
N PHE A 205 8.45 0.08 0.98
CA PHE A 205 8.02 1.46 1.22
C PHE A 205 9.15 2.47 1.07
N ALA A 206 10.36 2.15 1.52
CA ALA A 206 11.52 3.01 1.32
C ALA A 206 11.81 3.24 -0.17
N VAL A 207 11.80 2.16 -0.97
CA VAL A 207 11.99 2.24 -2.42
C VAL A 207 10.92 3.12 -3.07
N ARG A 208 9.64 2.89 -2.76
CA ARG A 208 8.51 3.66 -3.32
C ARG A 208 8.60 5.14 -2.96
N ALA A 209 8.78 5.47 -1.68
CA ALA A 209 8.85 6.85 -1.21
C ALA A 209 10.04 7.60 -1.82
N LEU A 210 11.22 6.98 -1.89
CA LEU A 210 12.40 7.60 -2.52
C LEU A 210 12.21 7.81 -4.03
N SER A 211 11.51 6.91 -4.70
CA SER A 211 11.19 7.01 -6.12
C SER A 211 10.19 8.13 -6.41
N GLU A 212 9.09 8.19 -5.65
CA GLU A 212 8.07 9.24 -5.76
C GLU A 212 8.66 10.62 -5.50
N ARG A 213 9.60 10.72 -4.55
CA ARG A 213 10.35 11.96 -4.26
C ARG A 213 11.45 12.27 -5.28
N ARG A 214 11.74 11.36 -6.21
CA ARG A 214 12.89 11.43 -7.13
C ARG A 214 14.20 11.76 -6.41
N SER A 215 14.45 11.09 -5.29
CA SER A 215 15.58 11.41 -4.42
C SER A 215 16.91 11.01 -5.05
N ALA A 216 17.62 12.00 -5.62
CA ALA A 216 18.97 11.81 -6.14
C ALA A 216 19.96 11.31 -5.06
N GLN A 217 19.71 11.59 -3.78
CA GLN A 217 20.55 11.12 -2.68
C GLN A 217 20.50 9.59 -2.51
N ALA A 218 19.41 8.96 -2.92
CA ALA A 218 19.23 7.51 -2.81
C ALA A 218 19.96 6.71 -3.90
N VAL A 219 20.38 7.37 -4.98
CA VAL A 219 20.97 6.70 -6.17
C VAL A 219 22.14 5.78 -5.81
N PRO A 220 23.14 6.19 -5.01
CA PRO A 220 24.23 5.30 -4.63
C PRO A 220 23.75 4.03 -3.89
N ALA A 221 22.84 4.18 -2.93
CA ALA A 221 22.30 3.06 -2.17
C ALA A 221 21.46 2.11 -3.03
N LEU A 222 20.68 2.65 -3.98
CA LEU A 222 19.91 1.85 -4.94
C LEU A 222 20.81 1.12 -5.95
N ILE A 223 21.93 1.72 -6.37
CA ILE A 223 22.94 1.06 -7.21
C ILE A 223 23.51 -0.19 -6.51
N GLU A 224 23.80 -0.11 -5.21
CA GLU A 224 24.27 -1.28 -4.46
C GLU A 224 23.26 -2.44 -4.49
N ARG A 225 21.96 -2.14 -4.51
CA ARG A 225 20.90 -3.15 -4.55
C ARG A 225 20.75 -3.84 -5.91
N LEU A 226 21.38 -3.34 -6.98
CA LEU A 226 21.38 -4.02 -8.28
C LEU A 226 22.12 -5.37 -8.26
N SER A 227 23.04 -5.54 -7.28
CA SER A 227 23.80 -6.78 -7.07
C SER A 227 23.18 -7.70 -6.02
N ASP A 228 21.96 -7.40 -5.56
CA ASP A 228 21.27 -8.26 -4.59
C ASP A 228 21.02 -9.66 -5.20
N PRO A 229 21.30 -10.75 -4.46
CA PRO A 229 21.01 -12.11 -4.94
C PRO A 229 19.52 -12.38 -5.15
N ASP A 230 18.64 -11.65 -4.45
CA ASP A 230 17.21 -11.69 -4.69
C ASP A 230 16.87 -10.87 -5.95
N ARG A 231 16.45 -11.58 -7.01
CA ARG A 231 16.04 -10.99 -8.29
C ARG A 231 14.97 -9.91 -8.12
N GLU A 232 14.06 -10.10 -7.19
CA GLU A 232 12.95 -9.17 -6.98
C GLU A 232 13.45 -7.86 -6.35
N VAL A 233 14.40 -7.93 -5.41
CA VAL A 233 15.06 -6.75 -4.82
C VAL A 233 15.81 -5.97 -5.91
N ALA A 234 16.56 -6.67 -6.76
CA ALA A 234 17.28 -6.05 -7.85
C ALA A 234 16.33 -5.37 -8.87
N LEU A 235 15.19 -6.00 -9.20
CA LEU A 235 14.18 -5.40 -10.08
C LEU A 235 13.55 -4.13 -9.50
N ARG A 236 13.26 -4.13 -8.19
CA ARG A 236 12.74 -2.92 -7.51
C ARG A 236 13.74 -1.78 -7.58
N ALA A 237 15.03 -2.06 -7.39
CA ALA A 237 16.09 -1.05 -7.52
C ALA A 237 16.18 -0.49 -8.95
N VAL A 238 16.09 -1.34 -9.97
CA VAL A 238 16.03 -0.92 -11.39
C VAL A 238 14.87 0.03 -11.64
N GLY A 239 13.66 -0.33 -11.20
CA GLY A 239 12.47 0.51 -11.36
C GLY A 239 12.61 1.86 -10.66
N ALA A 240 13.15 1.86 -9.43
CA ALA A 240 13.37 3.08 -8.66
C ALA A 240 14.38 4.02 -9.32
N LEU A 241 15.52 3.49 -9.79
CA LEU A 241 16.53 4.28 -10.50
C LEU A 241 15.96 4.89 -11.79
N GLY A 242 15.13 4.15 -12.52
CA GLY A 242 14.42 4.65 -13.70
C GLY A 242 13.43 5.79 -13.38
N ALA A 243 12.68 5.66 -12.28
CA ALA A 243 11.74 6.69 -11.84
C ALA A 243 12.44 7.96 -11.33
N ILE A 244 13.57 7.80 -10.63
CA ILE A 244 14.40 8.94 -10.18
C ILE A 244 14.99 9.66 -11.39
N GLY A 245 15.48 8.94 -12.40
CA GLY A 245 15.97 9.52 -13.65
C GLY A 245 17.37 10.14 -13.55
N ASP A 246 18.16 9.78 -12.52
CA ASP A 246 19.48 10.35 -12.31
C ASP A 246 20.53 9.67 -13.23
N PRO A 247 21.26 10.43 -14.07
CA PRO A 247 22.25 9.87 -14.99
C PRO A 247 23.35 9.03 -14.34
N ARG A 248 23.65 9.23 -13.04
CA ARG A 248 24.65 8.45 -12.31
C ARG A 248 24.31 6.95 -12.25
N ALA A 249 23.05 6.58 -12.47
CA ALA A 249 22.60 5.19 -12.49
C ALA A 249 22.90 4.46 -13.81
N VAL A 250 23.11 5.19 -14.91
CA VAL A 250 23.17 4.61 -16.28
C VAL A 250 24.30 3.58 -16.40
N SER A 251 25.51 3.92 -15.97
CA SER A 251 26.65 3.01 -16.08
C SER A 251 26.42 1.71 -15.29
N ALA A 252 25.87 1.80 -14.08
CA ALA A 252 25.57 0.63 -13.25
C ALA A 252 24.47 -0.26 -13.85
N LEU A 253 23.44 0.36 -14.43
CA LEU A 253 22.38 -0.36 -15.14
C LEU A 253 22.90 -1.06 -16.39
N ILE A 254 23.81 -0.42 -17.15
CA ILE A 254 24.48 -1.04 -18.30
C ILE A 254 25.33 -2.23 -17.86
N GLU A 255 26.08 -2.13 -16.77
CA GLU A 255 26.88 -3.27 -16.27
C GLU A 255 25.99 -4.46 -15.88
N MET A 256 24.81 -4.20 -15.32
CA MET A 256 23.84 -5.24 -14.96
C MET A 256 23.35 -6.05 -16.16
N THR A 257 23.36 -5.48 -17.38
CA THR A 257 22.81 -6.15 -18.58
C THR A 257 23.66 -7.34 -19.05
N ARG A 258 24.96 -7.36 -18.71
CA ARG A 258 25.92 -8.35 -19.23
C ARG A 258 25.66 -9.78 -18.76
N ASN A 259 25.00 -9.96 -17.62
CA ASN A 259 24.82 -11.27 -16.96
C ASN A 259 23.33 -11.57 -16.69
N ARG A 260 22.44 -11.24 -17.63
CA ARG A 260 20.99 -11.37 -17.45
C ARG A 260 20.32 -12.00 -18.66
N ASP A 261 19.19 -12.65 -18.41
CA ASP A 261 18.36 -13.23 -19.47
C ASP A 261 17.77 -12.14 -20.39
N THR A 262 17.32 -12.56 -21.57
CA THR A 262 16.76 -11.62 -22.57
C THR A 262 15.57 -10.82 -22.02
N GLN A 263 14.72 -11.42 -21.19
CA GLN A 263 13.55 -10.73 -20.66
C GLN A 263 13.95 -9.58 -19.72
N PHE A 264 14.91 -9.84 -18.85
CA PHE A 264 15.47 -8.84 -17.94
C PHE A 264 16.22 -7.74 -18.70
N LEU A 265 16.95 -8.11 -19.75
CA LEU A 265 17.65 -7.16 -20.63
C LEU A 265 16.69 -6.15 -21.26
N LEU A 266 15.52 -6.59 -21.73
CA LEU A 266 14.50 -5.71 -22.29
C LEU A 266 14.01 -4.66 -21.28
N THR A 267 13.84 -5.05 -20.01
CA THR A 267 13.50 -4.11 -18.93
C THR A 267 14.61 -3.07 -18.73
N LEU A 268 15.87 -3.50 -18.68
CA LEU A 268 17.00 -2.58 -18.51
C LEU A 268 17.15 -1.61 -19.68
N VAL A 269 16.88 -2.05 -20.91
CA VAL A 269 16.90 -1.20 -22.11
C VAL A 269 15.90 -0.04 -21.99
N GLU A 270 14.66 -0.32 -21.57
CA GLU A 270 13.64 0.72 -21.41
C GLU A 270 14.00 1.68 -20.26
N VAL A 271 14.56 1.18 -19.15
CA VAL A 271 14.98 2.02 -18.03
C VAL A 271 16.19 2.90 -18.37
N VAL A 272 17.18 2.37 -19.08
CA VAL A 272 18.34 3.17 -19.54
C VAL A 272 17.87 4.27 -20.49
N ALA A 273 16.93 3.98 -21.39
CA ALA A 273 16.34 4.99 -22.27
C ALA A 273 15.45 6.00 -21.53
N SER A 274 14.76 5.59 -20.46
CA SER A 274 13.95 6.50 -19.65
C SER A 274 14.83 7.53 -18.92
N ILE A 275 16.00 7.12 -18.43
CA ILE A 275 16.99 8.03 -17.83
C ILE A 275 17.63 8.92 -18.91
N GLY A 276 18.09 8.32 -20.01
CA GLY A 276 18.72 9.02 -21.12
C GLY A 276 20.16 9.49 -20.85
N GLY A 277 20.64 10.40 -21.67
CA GLY A 277 22.03 10.88 -21.65
C GLY A 277 22.95 10.17 -22.65
N PRO A 278 24.18 10.66 -22.83
CA PRO A 278 25.09 10.19 -23.88
C PRO A 278 25.49 8.72 -23.71
N ASP A 279 25.70 8.27 -22.47
CA ASP A 279 26.04 6.88 -22.19
C ASP A 279 24.88 5.92 -22.52
N ALA A 280 23.64 6.34 -22.23
CA ALA A 280 22.44 5.60 -22.59
C ALA A 280 22.30 5.52 -24.12
N GLU A 281 22.50 6.63 -24.83
CA GLU A 281 22.46 6.68 -26.29
C GLU A 281 23.47 5.74 -26.94
N GLY A 282 24.74 5.81 -26.51
CA GLY A 282 25.80 4.95 -27.02
C GLY A 282 25.55 3.47 -26.76
N TYR A 283 25.03 3.14 -25.57
CA TYR A 283 24.65 1.77 -25.23
C TYR A 283 23.51 1.25 -26.11
N LEU A 284 22.43 2.03 -26.26
CA LEU A 284 21.29 1.64 -27.08
C LEU A 284 21.68 1.48 -28.56
N PHE A 285 22.58 2.33 -29.07
CA PHE A 285 23.10 2.21 -30.44
C PHE A 285 23.87 0.93 -30.66
N THR A 286 24.70 0.56 -29.67
CA THR A 286 25.46 -0.69 -29.71
C THR A 286 24.51 -1.89 -29.77
N LEU A 287 23.45 -1.89 -28.95
CA LEU A 287 22.45 -2.94 -28.95
C LEU A 287 21.66 -3.01 -30.25
N SER A 288 21.15 -1.89 -30.75
CA SER A 288 20.34 -1.85 -31.97
C SER A 288 21.12 -2.34 -33.20
N SER A 289 22.41 -2.04 -33.26
CA SER A 289 23.26 -2.31 -34.42
C SER A 289 23.82 -3.73 -34.44
N GLY A 290 24.10 -4.33 -33.28
CA GLY A 290 24.93 -5.54 -33.21
C GLY A 290 24.47 -6.66 -32.28
N HIS A 291 23.39 -6.48 -31.51
CA HIS A 291 22.98 -7.53 -30.57
C HIS A 291 22.49 -8.78 -31.31
N PRO A 292 22.89 -10.02 -30.93
CA PRO A 292 22.53 -11.23 -31.66
C PRO A 292 21.01 -11.50 -31.66
N ASN A 293 20.34 -11.20 -30.54
CA ASN A 293 18.89 -11.35 -30.41
C ASN A 293 18.14 -10.20 -31.11
N GLU A 294 17.28 -10.53 -32.07
CA GLU A 294 16.49 -9.55 -32.83
C GLU A 294 15.52 -8.73 -31.97
N SER A 295 14.88 -9.36 -30.97
CA SER A 295 13.97 -8.66 -30.07
C SER A 295 14.68 -7.54 -29.30
N VAL A 296 15.93 -7.78 -28.90
CA VAL A 296 16.76 -6.79 -28.22
C VAL A 296 17.14 -5.65 -29.17
N ARG A 297 17.51 -5.96 -30.43
CA ARG A 297 17.80 -4.92 -31.43
C ARG A 297 16.60 -4.00 -31.66
N ARG A 298 15.41 -4.59 -31.84
CA ARG A 298 14.15 -3.85 -32.06
C ARG A 298 13.78 -3.01 -30.84
N ALA A 299 13.92 -3.56 -29.63
CA ALA A 299 13.64 -2.84 -28.39
C ALA A 299 14.59 -1.64 -28.23
N ALA A 300 15.89 -1.83 -28.43
CA ALA A 300 16.87 -0.76 -28.36
C ALA A 300 16.57 0.36 -29.38
N GLN A 301 16.25 0.00 -30.62
CA GLN A 301 15.88 0.98 -31.65
C GLN A 301 14.59 1.76 -31.29
N ALA A 302 13.59 1.08 -30.71
CA ALA A 302 12.37 1.74 -30.24
C ALA A 302 12.65 2.68 -29.06
N ALA A 303 13.48 2.23 -28.12
CA ALA A 303 13.87 2.99 -26.94
C ALA A 303 14.66 4.25 -27.32
N GLN A 304 15.57 4.17 -28.31
CA GLN A 304 16.26 5.35 -28.87
C GLN A 304 15.28 6.38 -29.40
N ARG A 305 14.31 5.98 -30.24
CA ARG A 305 13.33 6.90 -30.81
C ARG A 305 12.57 7.64 -29.71
N ARG A 306 12.05 6.92 -28.71
CA ARG A 306 11.32 7.53 -27.57
C ARG A 306 12.20 8.49 -26.76
N MET A 307 13.48 8.15 -26.56
CA MET A 307 14.44 9.00 -25.88
C MET A 307 14.69 10.31 -26.66
N HIS A 308 14.88 10.23 -27.98
CA HIS A 308 15.06 11.41 -28.83
C HIS A 308 13.78 12.25 -28.94
N GLU A 309 12.62 11.62 -29.04
CA GLU A 309 11.31 12.30 -29.04
C GLU A 309 11.12 13.10 -27.75
N ARG A 310 11.39 12.51 -26.58
CA ARG A 310 11.36 13.22 -25.30
C ARG A 310 12.34 14.38 -25.25
N ALA A 311 13.59 14.16 -25.65
CA ALA A 311 14.60 15.21 -25.69
C ALA A 311 14.21 16.38 -26.63
N ALA A 312 13.48 16.08 -27.71
CA ALA A 312 13.00 17.09 -28.65
C ALA A 312 11.81 17.91 -28.11
N VAL A 313 11.00 17.34 -27.20
CA VAL A 313 9.89 18.04 -26.52
C VAL A 313 10.41 18.92 -25.40
N ASP A 314 11.44 18.49 -24.67
CA ASP A 314 12.01 19.22 -23.54
C ASP A 314 13.01 20.32 -23.96
N SER A 315 13.22 20.52 -25.27
CA SER A 315 14.12 21.55 -25.82
C SER A 315 13.45 22.93 -25.85
N PRO A 316 14.02 23.97 -25.20
CA PRO A 316 13.38 25.29 -25.07
C PRO A 316 13.27 26.10 -26.37
N ASP A 317 13.91 25.68 -27.47
CA ASP A 317 14.00 26.45 -28.72
C ASP A 317 12.89 26.14 -29.75
N LYS A 318 11.79 25.50 -29.36
CA LYS A 318 10.67 25.19 -30.27
C LYS A 318 9.35 25.86 -29.87
N ILE A 319 9.31 27.19 -29.91
CA ILE A 319 8.08 27.89 -30.32
C ILE A 319 8.14 27.94 -31.85
N PRO A 320 7.22 27.33 -32.60
CA PRO A 320 7.19 27.53 -34.05
C PRO A 320 6.98 29.03 -34.30
N ALA A 321 7.94 29.65 -34.98
CA ALA A 321 7.74 30.96 -35.58
C ALA A 321 6.51 30.85 -36.47
N PHE A 322 5.41 31.49 -36.07
CA PHE A 322 4.32 31.77 -36.99
C PHE A 322 4.90 32.73 -38.03
N ASP A 323 5.20 32.20 -39.22
CA ASP A 323 5.45 32.98 -40.42
C ASP A 323 4.19 33.83 -40.70
N GLU A 324 4.17 35.05 -40.19
CA GLU A 324 3.32 36.11 -40.74
C GLU A 324 3.89 36.45 -42.13
N LYS A 325 3.32 35.83 -43.16
CA LYS A 325 3.43 36.39 -44.51
C LYS A 325 2.75 37.76 -44.50
N PRO A 326 3.41 38.83 -44.97
CA PRO A 326 2.72 40.09 -45.19
C PRO A 326 1.73 39.90 -46.35
N GLU A 327 0.47 40.20 -46.09
CA GLU A 327 -0.55 40.36 -47.13
C GLU A 327 -0.17 41.58 -47.98
N GLU A 328 0.05 41.36 -49.28
CA GLU A 328 -0.06 42.37 -50.33
C GLU A 328 -1.50 42.41 -50.87
#